data_AF-A0A8S3CEB7-F1
#
_entry.id   AF-A0A8S3CEB7-F1
#
_cell.length_a   1.000
_cell.length_b   1.000
_cell.length_c   1.000
_cell.angle_alpha   90.00
_cell.angle_beta   90.00
_cell.angle_gamma   90.00
#
_symmetry.space_group_name_H-M   'P 1'
#
loop_
_entity.id
_entity.type
_entity.pdbx_description
1 polymer ?
#
loop_
_entity_poly.entity_id
_entity_poly.type
_entity_poly.pdbx_seq_one_letter_code
_entity_poly.pdbx_strand_id
1 'polypeptide(L)' 'MSFIKSGRGNDQLLLDGFRYRRDRLVWRCIKDRCKGRAPYDENTFKMYWDHICQVPNPDEIEKAVYNYEVRKKAEQSHD' A
#
# COMPACT_ATOMS: atom_id res chain seq x y z
N MET A 1 -7.59 -2.38 6.51
CA MET A 1 -6.42 -1.55 6.21
C MET A 1 -5.18 -2.25 6.75
N SER A 2 -4.08 -2.21 6.01
CA SER A 2 -2.82 -2.86 6.42
C SER A 2 -1.61 -2.08 5.92
N PHE A 3 -0.52 -2.11 6.68
CA PHE A 3 0.77 -1.55 6.26
C PHE A 3 1.74 -2.67 5.92
N ILE A 4 2.46 -2.51 4.80
CA ILE A 4 3.52 -3.43 4.39
C ILE A 4 4.77 -2.66 4.02
N LYS A 5 5.92 -3.34 4.04
CA LYS A 5 7.16 -2.83 3.45
C LYS A 5 7.28 -3.33 2.01
N SER A 6 7.62 -2.42 1.09
CA SER A 6 8.05 -2.79 -0.26
C SER A 6 9.34 -3.60 -0.23
N GLY A 7 9.68 -4.27 -1.35
CA GLY A 7 10.96 -5.01 -1.45
C GLY A 7 12.21 -4.12 -1.37
N ARG A 8 12.06 -2.78 -1.41
CA ARG A 8 13.14 -1.80 -1.20
C ARG A 8 13.06 -1.13 0.17
N GLY A 9 12.25 -1.65 1.10
CA GLY A 9 12.12 -1.12 2.47
C GLY A 9 11.20 0.10 2.64
N ASN A 10 10.63 0.66 1.56
CA ASN A 10 9.68 1.78 1.68
C ASN A 10 8.32 1.32 2.20
N ASP A 11 7.70 2.14 3.05
CA ASP A 11 6.35 1.91 3.57
C ASP A 11 5.30 1.98 2.46
N GLN A 12 4.34 1.06 2.53
CA GLN A 12 3.16 1.04 1.67
C GLN A 12 1.90 0.81 2.49
N LEU A 13 0.84 1.51 2.09
CA LEU A 13 -0.50 1.38 2.66
C LEU A 13 -1.37 0.55 1.71
N LEU A 14 -2.09 -0.42 2.27
CA LEU A 14 -3.12 -1.21 1.62
C LEU A 14 -4.48 -0.72 2.13
N LEU A 15 -5.26 -0.11 1.24
CA LEU A 15 -6.56 0.48 1.56
C LEU A 15 -7.52 0.30 0.37
N ASP A 16 -8.73 -0.19 0.64
CA ASP A 16 -9.83 -0.36 -0.32
C ASP A 16 -9.45 -1.08 -1.63
N GLY A 17 -8.61 -2.13 -1.53
CA GLY A 17 -8.16 -2.88 -2.70
C GLY A 17 -7.11 -2.16 -3.56
N PHE A 18 -6.53 -1.06 -3.04
CA PHE A 18 -5.47 -0.30 -3.66
C PHE A 18 -4.21 -0.25 -2.82
N ARG A 19 -3.10 0.01 -3.51
CA ARG A 19 -1.78 0.20 -2.91
C ARG A 19 -1.39 1.65 -2.98
N TYR A 20 -0.82 2.16 -1.90
CA TYR A 20 -0.33 3.52 -1.82
C TYR A 20 1.12 3.55 -1.34
N ARG A 21 1.89 4.51 -1.85
CA ARG A 21 3.24 4.87 -1.41
C ARG A 21 3.15 6.11 -0.53
N ARG A 22 4.05 6.21 0.46
CA ARG A 22 4.15 7.39 1.31
C ARG A 22 4.58 8.61 0.49
N ASP A 23 3.89 9.72 0.66
CA ASP A 23 4.30 11.07 0.24
C ASP A 23 4.30 11.98 1.49
N ARG A 24 4.76 13.23 1.36
CA ARG A 24 5.00 14.15 2.49
C ARG A 24 3.79 14.34 3.40
N LEU A 25 2.60 14.52 2.83
CA LEU A 25 1.38 14.86 3.57
C LEU A 25 0.26 13.83 3.43
N VAL A 26 0.37 12.93 2.44
CA VAL A 26 -0.68 11.99 2.07
C VAL A 26 -0.07 10.69 1.54
N TRP A 27 -0.87 9.63 1.49
CA TRP A 27 -0.54 8.42 0.75
C TRP A 27 -0.99 8.58 -0.70
N ARG A 28 -0.13 8.21 -1.66
CA ARG A 28 -0.43 8.28 -3.10
C ARG A 28 -0.53 6.92 -3.71
N CYS A 29 -1.49 6.69 -4.61
CA CYS A 29 -1.53 5.46 -5.39
C CYS A 29 -0.17 5.16 -6.03
N ILE A 30 0.27 3.90 -6.02
CA ILE A 30 1.60 3.51 -6.55
C ILE A 30 1.63 3.61 -8.07
N LYS A 31 0.48 3.41 -8.75
CA LYS A 31 0.39 3.43 -10.20
C LYS A 31 0.63 4.85 -10.69
N ASP A 32 1.53 5.00 -11.65
CA ASP A 32 1.86 6.32 -12.18
C ASP A 32 0.65 6.96 -12.86
N ARG A 33 0.60 8.29 -12.81
CA ARG A 33 -0.51 9.13 -13.26
C ARG A 33 -1.84 8.96 -12.49
N CYS A 34 -1.92 8.02 -11.54
CA CYS A 34 -3.11 7.91 -10.69
C CYS A 34 -3.23 9.09 -9.71
N LYS A 35 -4.43 9.64 -9.62
CA LYS A 35 -4.78 10.71 -8.69
C LYS A 35 -5.28 10.22 -7.33
N GLY A 36 -5.43 8.91 -7.12
CA GLY A 36 -5.87 8.34 -5.85
C GLY A 36 -4.98 8.76 -4.68
N ARG A 37 -5.60 9.31 -3.62
CA ARG A 37 -4.96 9.78 -2.38
C ARG A 37 -5.70 9.28 -1.15
N ALA A 38 -4.97 9.00 -0.08
CA ALA A 38 -5.50 8.71 1.24
C ALA A 38 -4.80 9.56 2.32
N PRO A 39 -5.50 10.02 3.37
CA PRO A 39 -4.88 10.77 4.46
C PRO A 39 -3.91 9.90 5.25
N TYR A 40 -3.01 10.57 5.96
CA TYR A 40 -2.15 9.93 6.95
C TYR A 40 -2.89 9.60 8.26
N ASP A 41 -4.03 10.26 8.51
CA ASP A 41 -4.75 10.16 9.77
C ASP A 41 -5.31 8.75 10.01
N GLU A 42 -4.83 8.15 11.11
CA GLU A 42 -5.21 6.82 11.60
C GLU A 42 -6.70 6.65 11.91
N ASN A 43 -7.42 7.77 12.03
CA ASN A 43 -8.84 7.77 12.39
C ASN A 43 -9.78 8.00 11.21
N THR A 44 -9.29 8.50 10.06
CA THR A 44 -10.15 8.92 8.95
C THR A 44 -9.65 8.42 7.59
N PHE A 45 -9.56 7.12 7.41
CA PHE A 45 -9.18 6.51 6.13
C PHE A 45 -10.33 6.45 5.13
N LYS A 46 -10.82 7.62 4.70
CA LYS A 46 -11.64 7.72 3.49
C LYS A 46 -10.73 8.14 2.34
N MET A 47 -10.81 7.40 1.24
CA MET A 47 -10.20 7.82 -0.03
C MET A 47 -10.74 9.19 -0.42
N TYR A 48 -9.84 10.15 -0.71
CA TYR A 48 -10.26 11.50 -1.09
C TYR A 48 -10.52 11.65 -2.59
N TRP A 49 -9.81 10.89 -3.42
CA TRP A 49 -9.79 11.05 -4.87
C TRP A 49 -9.92 9.70 -5.53
N ASP A 50 -10.78 9.62 -6.54
CA ASP A 50 -11.04 8.38 -7.26
C ASP A 50 -9.79 7.89 -8.02
N HIS A 51 -9.64 6.57 -8.03
CA HIS A 51 -8.65 5.90 -8.87
C HIS A 51 -9.13 5.89 -10.31
N ILE A 52 -8.36 6.52 -11.19
CA ILE A 52 -8.54 6.41 -12.64
C ILE A 52 -7.69 5.31 -13.26
N CYS A 53 -6.82 4.66 -12.47
CA CYS A 53 -5.82 3.74 -12.99
C CYS A 53 -6.35 2.31 -13.19
N GLN A 54 -7.18 1.84 -12.28
CA GLN A 54 -7.76 0.50 -12.30
C GLN A 54 -8.92 0.42 -11.30
N VAL A 55 -9.76 -0.59 -11.47
CA VAL A 55 -10.68 -1.04 -10.41
C VAL A 55 -9.87 -1.65 -9.26
N PRO A 56 -10.40 -1.69 -8.02
CA PRO A 56 -9.77 -2.41 -6.92
C PRO A 56 -9.45 -3.84 -7.33
N ASN A 57 -8.21 -4.28 -7.11
CA ASN A 57 -7.77 -5.63 -7.47
C ASN A 57 -7.27 -6.37 -6.22
N PRO A 58 -8.14 -7.20 -5.59
CA PRO A 58 -7.79 -7.98 -4.40
C PRO A 58 -6.57 -8.87 -4.60
N ASP A 59 -6.40 -9.48 -5.77
CA ASP A 59 -5.27 -10.39 -6.05
C ASP A 59 -3.93 -9.65 -5.99
N GLU A 60 -3.87 -8.40 -6.49
CA GLU A 60 -2.67 -7.56 -6.36
C GLU A 60 -2.35 -7.23 -4.89
N ILE A 61 -3.36 -7.14 -4.04
CA ILE A 61 -3.21 -6.88 -2.60
C ILE A 61 -2.73 -8.13 -1.88
N GLU A 62 -3.39 -9.27 -2.08
CA GLU A 62 -3.01 -10.54 -1.47
C GLU A 62 -1.59 -10.92 -1.85
N LYS A 63 -1.24 -10.80 -3.13
CA LYS A 63 0.13 -11.01 -3.60
C LYS A 63 1.13 -10.07 -2.92
N ALA A 64 0.76 -8.81 -2.67
CA ALA A 64 1.64 -7.86 -1.99
C ALA A 64 1.86 -8.23 -0.51
N VAL A 65 0.80 -8.68 0.18
CA VAL A 65 0.85 -9.17 1.57
C VAL A 65 1.71 -10.43 1.65
N TYR A 66 1.43 -11.44 0.81
CA TYR A 66 2.20 -12.68 0.78
C TYR A 66 3.71 -12.42 0.60
N ASN A 67 4.08 -11.59 -0.38
CA ASN A 67 5.48 -11.25 -0.61
C ASN A 67 6.12 -10.51 0.57
N TYR A 68 5.36 -9.67 1.28
CA TYR A 68 5.84 -9.01 2.49
C TYR A 68 6.09 -10.02 3.62
N GLU A 69 5.17 -10.95 3.84
CA GLU A 69 5.30 -11.98 4.88
C GLU A 69 6.47 -12.93 4.61
N VAL A 70 6.66 -13.35 3.36
CA VAL A 70 7.81 -14.19 2.96
C VAL A 70 9.13 -13.49 3.27
N ARG A 71 9.27 -12.21 2.90
CA ARG A 71 10.47 -11.42 3.22
C ARG A 71 10.68 -11.26 4.72
N LYS A 72 9.62 -10.92 5.46
CA LYS A 72 9.67 -10.75 6.91
C LYS A 72 10.14 -12.03 7.62
N LYS A 73 9.65 -13.20 7.19
CA LYS A 73 10.08 -14.50 7.72
C LYS A 73 11.55 -14.79 7.39
N ALA A 74 11.99 -14.48 6.17
CA ALA A 74 13.38 -14.63 5.78
C ALA A 74 14.31 -13.76 6.65
N GLU A 75 13.97 -12.49 6.86
CA GLU A 75 14.72 -11.57 7.73
C GLU A 75 14.85 -12.12 9.16
N GLN A 76 13.78 -12.69 9.72
CA GLN A 76 13.77 -13.27 11.08
C GLN A 76 14.55 -14.58 11.21
N SER A 77 14.83 -15.28 10.11
CA SER A 77 15.59 -16.54 10.11
C SER A 77 17.11 -16.34 10.02
N HIS A 78 17.57 -15.09 9.90
CA HIS A 78 18.98 -14.72 9.81
C HIS A 78 19.56 -14.12 11.11
N ASP A 79 18.77 -14.09 12.20
CA ASP A 79 19.21 -13.84 13.58
C ASP A 79 19.46 -15.16 14.33
#